data_AF-A0A538NN45-F1
#
_entry.id   AF-A0A538NN45-F1
#
_cell.length_a   1.000
_cell.length_b   1.000
_cell.length_c   1.000
_cell.angle_alpha   90.00
_cell.angle_beta   90.00
_cell.angle_gamma   90.00
#
_symmetry.space_group_name_H-M   'P 1'
#
loop_
_entity.id
_entity.type
_entity.pdbx_description
1 polymer ?
#
loop_
_entity_poly.entity_id
_entity_poly.type
_entity_poly.pdbx_seq_one_letter_code
_entity_poly.pdbx_strand_id
1 'polypeptide(L)' 'ASKVFIAGYVCYANQAKIDMLDVDPTLIEKHGAVSEPVARALAEHARTRAGSTYALATTGIAGPSGGSPEKPV' A
#
# COMPACT_ATOMS: atom_id res chain seq x y z
N ALA A 1 18.02 -11.76 -9.23
CA ALA A 1 17.11 -10.92 -8.42
C ALA A 1 17.87 -10.06 -7.40
N SER A 2 18.74 -10.64 -6.56
CA SER A 2 19.44 -9.92 -5.48
C SER A 2 20.25 -8.69 -5.90
N LYS A 3 20.67 -8.58 -7.17
CA LYS A 3 21.32 -7.37 -7.71
C LYS A 3 20.41 -6.15 -7.81
N VAL A 4 19.09 -6.33 -7.82
CA VAL A 4 18.11 -5.26 -8.14
C VAL A 4 16.88 -5.24 -7.24
N PHE A 5 16.58 -6.34 -6.54
CA PHE A 5 15.44 -6.43 -5.63
C PHE A 5 15.94 -6.48 -4.18
N ILE A 6 15.69 -5.41 -3.43
CA ILE A 6 16.28 -5.16 -2.11
C ILE A 6 15.34 -5.65 -0.99
N ALA A 7 14.06 -5.27 -1.06
CA ALA A 7 13.07 -5.57 -0.04
C ALA A 7 11.65 -5.59 -0.62
N GLY A 8 10.73 -6.24 0.09
CA GLY A 8 9.30 -6.20 -0.19
C GLY A 8 8.51 -6.13 1.12
N TYR A 9 7.32 -5.53 1.06
CA TYR A 9 6.45 -5.33 2.21
C TYR A 9 5.05 -5.84 1.89
N VAL A 10 4.54 -6.75 2.73
CA VAL A 10 3.19 -7.30 2.58
C VAL A 10 2.27 -6.65 3.61
N CYS A 11 1.70 -5.51 3.25
CA CYS A 11 0.89 -4.68 4.15
C CYS A 11 -0.61 -4.97 4.01
N TYR A 12 -1.02 -6.21 4.31
CA TYR A 12 -2.40 -6.65 4.13
C TYR A 12 -3.38 -5.83 5.00
N ALA A 13 -3.20 -5.87 6.32
CA ALA A 13 -4.01 -5.11 7.26
C ALA A 13 -3.70 -3.60 7.22
N ASN A 14 -4.66 -2.76 7.58
CA ASN A 14 -4.43 -1.32 7.72
C ASN A 14 -3.31 -1.03 8.73
N GLN A 15 -3.30 -1.74 9.86
CA GLN A 15 -2.22 -1.62 10.85
C GLN A 15 -0.85 -1.96 10.26
N ALA A 16 -0.77 -2.95 9.34
CA ALA A 16 0.48 -3.28 8.67
C ALA A 16 0.94 -2.17 7.70
N LYS A 17 0.01 -1.44 7.08
CA LYS A 17 0.35 -0.25 6.27
C LYS A 17 0.97 0.85 7.15
N ILE A 18 0.42 1.04 8.35
CA ILE A 18 0.91 2.01 9.34
C ILE A 18 2.27 1.56 9.91
N ASP A 19 2.38 0.37 10.49
CA ASP A 19 3.59 -0.07 11.20
C ASP A 19 4.79 -0.30 10.27
N MET A 20 4.53 -0.90 9.09
CA MET A 20 5.59 -1.31 8.17
C MET A 20 5.99 -0.22 7.18
N LEU A 21 5.11 0.74 6.90
CA LEU A 21 5.37 1.75 5.88
C LEU A 21 4.92 3.15 6.31
N ASP A 22 4.63 3.38 7.60
CA ASP A 22 4.31 4.70 8.15
C ASP A 22 3.22 5.44 7.36
N VAL A 23 2.24 4.69 6.83
CA VAL A 23 1.08 5.30 6.17
C VAL A 23 0.26 6.03 7.23
N ASP A 24 0.05 7.33 7.03
CA ASP A 24 -0.78 8.15 7.92
C ASP A 24 -2.17 7.51 8.08
N PRO A 25 -2.60 7.16 9.32
CA PRO A 25 -3.92 6.59 9.56
C PRO A 25 -5.06 7.44 9.01
N THR A 26 -4.91 8.77 8.99
CA THR A 26 -5.94 9.70 8.50
C THR A 26 -6.19 9.57 7.00
N LEU A 27 -5.20 9.13 6.21
CA LEU A 27 -5.40 8.83 4.78
C LEU A 27 -6.33 7.62 4.61
N ILE A 28 -6.14 6.60 5.44
CA ILE A 28 -6.96 5.38 5.41
C ILE A 28 -8.38 5.70 5.87
N GLU A 29 -8.55 6.49 6.93
CA GLU A 29 -9.86 6.93 7.42
C GLU A 29 -10.63 7.75 6.36
N LYS A 30 -9.95 8.71 5.71
CA LYS A 30 -10.59 9.63 4.77
C LYS A 30 -10.87 9.03 3.39
N HIS A 31 -9.96 8.21 2.88
CA HIS A 31 -10.01 7.72 1.49
C HIS A 31 -10.28 6.21 1.39
N GLY A 32 -10.16 5.48 2.50
CA GLY A 32 -10.15 4.03 2.54
C GLY A 32 -8.82 3.43 2.09
N ALA A 33 -8.55 2.21 2.53
CA ALA A 33 -7.31 1.49 2.22
C ALA A 33 -7.08 1.24 0.72
N VAL A 34 -8.16 1.12 -0.06
CA VAL A 34 -8.12 1.01 -1.52
C VAL A 34 -8.39 2.38 -2.11
N SER A 35 -7.33 3.16 -2.31
CA SER A 35 -7.41 4.52 -2.85
C SER A 35 -6.04 4.97 -3.40
N GLU A 36 -6.05 5.95 -4.31
CA GLU A 36 -4.83 6.53 -4.88
C GLU A 36 -3.89 7.14 -3.80
N PRO A 37 -4.37 7.91 -2.82
CA PRO A 37 -3.50 8.47 -1.79
C PRO A 37 -2.78 7.40 -0.96
N VAL A 38 -3.48 6.32 -0.61
CA VAL A 38 -2.88 5.20 0.13
C VAL A 38 -1.89 4.42 -0.75
N ALA A 39 -2.21 4.18 -2.03
CA ALA A 39 -1.28 3.53 -2.96
C ALA A 39 0.02 4.32 -3.13
N ARG A 40 -0.08 5.65 -3.26
CA ARG A 40 1.05 6.57 -3.35
C ARG A 40 1.92 6.53 -2.10
N ALA A 41 1.32 6.67 -0.92
CA ALA A 41 2.04 6.61 0.35
C ALA A 41 2.79 5.27 0.52
N LEU A 42 2.16 4.15 0.20
CA LEU A 42 2.81 2.83 0.23
C LEU A 42 4.04 2.79 -0.68
N ALA A 43 3.95 3.28 -1.91
CA ALA A 43 5.06 3.27 -2.86
C ALA A 43 6.20 4.21 -2.40
N GLU A 44 5.88 5.44 -2.01
CA GLU A 44 6.87 6.44 -1.59
C GLU A 44 7.61 6.00 -0.32
N HIS A 45 6.88 5.46 0.65
CA HIS A 45 7.48 5.00 1.90
C HIS A 45 8.22 3.68 1.74
N ALA A 46 7.76 2.76 0.89
CA ALA A 46 8.52 1.54 0.56
C ALA A 46 9.85 1.88 -0.13
N ARG A 47 9.83 2.86 -1.04
CA ARG A 47 11.05 3.34 -1.71
C ARG A 47 12.07 3.85 -0.71
N THR A 48 11.64 4.74 0.18
CA THR A 48 12.47 5.35 1.22
C THR A 48 12.97 4.31 2.22
N ARG A 49 12.09 3.45 2.74
CA ARG A 49 12.43 2.42 3.76
C ARG A 49 13.39 1.37 3.22
N ALA A 50 13.29 1.01 1.93
CA ALA A 50 14.18 0.05 1.30
C ALA A 50 15.48 0.69 0.74
N GLY A 51 15.59 2.02 0.70
CA GLY A 51 16.72 2.71 0.04
C GLY A 51 16.82 2.40 -1.46
N SER A 52 15.68 2.13 -2.11
CA SER A 52 15.63 1.69 -3.51
C SER A 52 15.47 2.87 -4.47
N THR A 53 15.89 2.70 -5.73
CA THR A 53 15.64 3.69 -6.79
C THR A 53 14.16 3.80 -7.11
N TYR A 54 13.45 2.66 -7.13
CA TYR A 54 12.03 2.57 -7.45
C TYR A 54 11.32 1.64 -6.47
N ALA A 55 10.06 1.96 -6.19
CA ALA A 55 9.13 1.06 -5.52
C ALA A 55 7.79 1.08 -6.26
N LEU A 56 7.09 -0.05 -6.17
CA LEU A 56 5.74 -0.23 -6.68
C LEU A 56 4.86 -0.69 -5.53
N ALA A 57 3.65 -0.13 -5.45
CA ALA A 57 2.65 -0.57 -4.48
C ALA A 57 1.30 -0.77 -5.16
N THR A 58 0.55 -1.73 -4.64
CA THR A 58 -0.82 -2.01 -5.05
C THR A 58 -1.70 -2.15 -3.82
N THR A 59 -2.89 -1.60 -3.89
CA THR A 59 -3.96 -1.82 -2.92
C THR A 59 -5.26 -1.93 -3.70
N GLY A 60 -6.06 -2.95 -3.39
CA GLY A 60 -7.19 -3.33 -4.21
C GLY A 60 -8.09 -4.32 -3.48
N ILE A 61 -9.25 -4.58 -4.08
CA ILE A 61 -10.19 -5.59 -3.61
C ILE A 61 -10.09 -6.74 -4.61
N ALA A 62 -9.44 -7.84 -4.22
CA ALA A 62 -9.26 -8.97 -5.13
C ALA A 62 -10.55 -9.78 -5.35
N GLY A 63 -11.58 -9.58 -4.52
CA GLY A 63 -12.80 -10.36 -4.52
C GLY A 63 -12.66 -11.73 -3.82
N PRO A 64 -13.71 -12.57 -3.86
CA PRO A 64 -14.99 -12.33 -4.55
C PRO A 64 -15.91 -11.35 -3.79
N SER A 65 -15.61 -11.05 -2.53
CA SER A 65 -16.38 -10.14 -1.67
C SER A 65 -15.63 -8.83 -1.42
N GLY A 66 -16.33 -7.86 -0.81
CA GLY A 66 -15.75 -6.60 -0.35
C GLY A 66 -15.92 -5.41 -1.29
N GLY A 67 -16.45 -5.61 -2.50
CA GLY A 67 -16.77 -4.53 -3.43
C GLY A 67 -17.99 -3.70 -3.02
N SER A 68 -18.02 -2.45 -3.46
CA SER A 68 -19.16 -1.53 -3.40
C SER A 68 -19.42 -0.91 -4.78
N PRO A 69 -20.54 -0.21 -5.01
CA PRO A 69 -20.77 0.52 -6.26
C PRO A 69 -19.65 1.52 -6.60
N GLU A 70 -19.06 2.16 -5.59
CA GLU A 70 -17.97 3.12 -5.72
C GLU A 70 -16.61 2.44 -5.90
N LYS A 71 -16.45 1.19 -5.43
CA LYS A 71 -15.22 0.39 -5.47
C LYS A 71 -15.55 -1.06 -5.80
N PRO A 72 -15.78 -1.40 -7.09
CA PRO A 72 -16.15 -2.75 -7.47
C PRO A 72 -15.00 -3.74 -7.24
N VAL A 73 -15.36 -5.03 -7.22
CA VAL A 73 -14.41 -6.14 -7.41
C VAL A 73 -14.18 -6.39 -8.89
#